data_AF-U9UJY5-F1
#
_entry.id   AF-U9UJY5-F1
#
_cell.length_a   1.000
_cell.length_b   1.000
_cell.length_c   1.000
_cell.angle_alpha   90.00
_cell.angle_beta   90.00
_cell.angle_gamma   90.00
#
_symmetry.space_group_name_H-M   'P 1'
#
loop_
_entity.id
_entity.type
_entity.pdbx_description
1 polymer ?
#
loop_
_entity_poly.entity_id
_entity_poly.type
_entity_poly.pdbx_seq_one_letter_code
_entity_poly.pdbx_strand_id
1 'polypeptide(L)'
;MSSLKFLKIEIDHASQLVKTLGDYLNFVEYLFLDFHIDLLSFEYFTKNFHNSLKILGINKGYMCEFDWTNDELEIINSLKDQSINIFPSDELDKC
;
A
#
# COMPACT_ATOMS: atom_id res chain seq x y z
N MET A 1 -7.61 24.92 -3.83
CA MET A 1 -6.74 24.07 -3.00
C MET A 1 -6.08 23.05 -3.92
N SER A 2 -4.76 22.90 -3.86
CA SER A 2 -4.04 21.84 -4.57
C SER A 2 -4.27 20.51 -3.84
N SER A 3 -4.82 19.51 -4.53
CA SER A 3 -4.91 18.14 -4.00
C SER A 3 -3.59 17.41 -4.22
N LEU A 4 -3.19 16.62 -3.23
CA LEU A 4 -2.05 15.72 -3.36
C LEU A 4 -2.45 14.57 -4.30
N LYS A 5 -1.77 14.46 -5.45
CA LYS A 5 -2.04 13.40 -6.42
C LYS A 5 -1.20 12.15 -6.19
N PHE A 6 0.05 12.35 -5.76
CA PHE A 6 1.05 11.30 -5.62
C PHE A 6 1.76 11.42 -4.27
N LEU A 7 1.92 10.30 -3.58
CA LEU A 7 2.69 10.18 -2.34
C LEU A 7 3.55 8.90 -2.38
N LYS A 8 4.88 9.05 -2.27
CA LYS A 8 5.84 7.95 -2.04
C LYS A 8 6.46 8.14 -0.65
N ILE A 9 6.49 7.08 0.14
CA ILE A 9 7.16 7.06 1.45
C ILE A 9 8.06 5.83 1.53
N GLU A 10 9.28 6.01 2.03
CA GLU A 10 10.32 5.00 2.17
C GLU A 10 10.93 5.14 3.57
N ILE A 11 10.66 4.18 4.46
CA ILE A 11 11.15 4.14 5.85
C ILE A 11 11.24 2.69 6.36
N ASP A 12 12.09 2.43 7.34
CA ASP A 12 12.11 1.15 8.07
C ASP A 12 11.09 1.14 9.22
N HIS A 13 10.31 0.05 9.36
CA HIS A 13 9.29 -0.18 10.38
C HIS A 13 8.13 0.84 10.41
N ALA A 14 7.14 0.63 9.54
CA ALA A 14 6.12 1.63 9.24
C ALA A 14 4.71 1.35 9.80
N SER A 15 4.50 0.35 10.68
CA SER A 15 3.16 -0.06 11.13
C SER A 15 2.31 1.11 11.66
N GLN A 16 2.88 1.99 12.49
CA GLN A 16 2.18 3.16 13.03
C GLN A 16 1.88 4.21 11.95
N LEU A 17 2.81 4.39 11.00
CA LEU A 17 2.62 5.30 9.88
C LEU A 17 1.45 4.83 9.01
N VAL A 18 1.42 3.55 8.63
CA VAL A 18 0.39 2.97 7.76
C VAL A 18 -1.00 3.13 8.37
N LYS A 19 -1.14 2.91 9.67
CA LYS A 19 -2.40 3.18 10.39
C LYS A 19 -2.79 4.66 10.34
N THR A 20 -1.82 5.54 10.60
CA THR A 20 -2.02 7.00 10.50
C THR A 20 -2.45 7.42 9.09
N LEU A 21 -1.89 6.82 8.04
CA LEU A 21 -2.31 7.05 6.67
C LEU A 21 -3.74 6.57 6.45
N GLY A 22 -4.12 5.39 6.98
CA GLY A 22 -5.49 4.89 6.95
C GLY A 22 -6.49 5.88 7.58
N ASP A 23 -6.12 6.50 8.70
CA ASP A 23 -7.00 7.42 9.44
C ASP A 23 -7.15 8.79 8.78
N TYR A 24 -6.09 9.32 8.16
CA TYR A 24 -6.02 10.73 7.76
C TYR A 24 -5.87 10.98 6.26
N LEU A 25 -5.49 9.98 5.46
CA LEU A 25 -5.28 10.14 4.02
C LEU A 25 -6.62 10.05 3.28
N ASN A 26 -7.34 11.18 3.25
CA ASN A 26 -8.69 11.25 2.69
C ASN A 26 -8.76 11.27 1.16
N PHE A 27 -7.71 11.77 0.49
CA PHE A 27 -7.68 11.87 -0.97
C PHE A 27 -6.27 11.68 -1.52
N VAL A 28 -6.06 10.58 -2.26
CA VAL A 28 -4.86 10.33 -3.05
C VAL A 28 -5.20 9.40 -4.21
N GLU A 29 -4.76 9.73 -5.42
CA GLU A 29 -5.01 8.88 -6.60
C GLU A 29 -3.94 7.79 -6.73
N TYR A 30 -2.71 8.09 -6.34
CA TYR A 30 -1.53 7.22 -6.46
C TYR A 30 -0.74 7.20 -5.15
N LEU A 31 -0.71 6.05 -4.48
CA LEU A 31 0.03 5.85 -3.22
C LEU A 31 1.07 4.75 -3.40
N PHE A 32 2.33 5.01 -3.03
CA PHE A 32 3.41 4.02 -3.03
C PHE A 32 3.99 3.89 -1.62
N LEU A 33 3.88 2.69 -1.05
CA LEU A 33 4.41 2.31 0.26
C LEU A 33 5.58 1.36 0.03
N ASP A 34 6.77 1.93 -0.11
CA ASP A 34 7.97 1.20 -0.52
C ASP A 34 8.75 0.69 0.70
N PHE A 35 8.06 -0.11 1.50
CA PHE A 35 8.57 -0.71 2.73
C PHE A 35 7.69 -1.88 3.12
N HIS A 36 8.21 -2.76 3.98
CA HIS A 36 7.44 -3.88 4.50
C HIS A 36 6.33 -3.42 5.45
N ILE A 37 5.13 -3.97 5.24
CA ILE A 37 3.95 -3.74 6.07
C ILE A 37 3.54 -5.09 6.66
N ASP A 38 3.40 -5.17 7.98
CA ASP A 38 2.84 -6.37 8.58
C ASP A 38 1.36 -6.54 8.22
N LEU A 39 0.91 -7.79 8.11
CA LEU A 39 -0.45 -8.14 7.70
C LEU A 39 -1.55 -7.39 8.47
N LEU A 40 -1.40 -7.23 9.79
CA LEU A 40 -2.40 -6.55 10.62
C LEU A 40 -2.50 -5.06 10.29
N SER A 41 -1.36 -4.40 10.10
CA SER A 41 -1.33 -2.98 9.70
C SER A 41 -1.83 -2.80 8.27
N PHE A 42 -1.55 -3.75 7.37
CA PHE A 42 -2.05 -3.72 6.00
C PHE A 42 -3.57 -3.88 5.94
N GLU A 43 -4.12 -4.85 6.65
CA GLU A 43 -5.57 -5.06 6.78
C GLU A 43 -6.25 -3.83 7.41
N TYR A 44 -5.64 -3.23 8.43
CA TYR A 44 -6.17 -2.01 9.04
C TYR A 44 -6.22 -0.85 8.04
N PHE A 45 -5.13 -0.63 7.32
CA PHE A 45 -5.05 0.45 6.34
C PHE A 45 -6.11 0.30 5.26
N THR A 46 -6.25 -0.88 4.66
CA THR A 46 -7.20 -1.09 3.56
C THR A 46 -8.66 -0.95 3.98
N LYS A 47 -8.98 -1.22 5.26
CA LYS A 47 -10.34 -1.03 5.81
C LYS A 47 -10.68 0.43 6.12
N ASN A 48 -9.71 1.22 6.55
CA ASN A 48 -9.95 2.60 7.01
C ASN A 48 -9.64 3.65 5.93
N PHE A 49 -8.83 3.29 4.93
CA PHE A 49 -8.49 4.20 3.85
C PHE A 49 -9.72 4.54 2.99
N HIS A 50 -10.05 5.83 2.89
CA HIS A 50 -11.24 6.30 2.19
C HIS A 50 -11.02 6.47 0.68
N ASN A 51 -11.93 5.88 -0.10
CA ASN A 51 -11.83 5.60 -1.54
C ASN A 51 -11.68 6.81 -2.46
N SER A 52 -10.45 7.10 -2.87
CA SER A 52 -10.13 7.83 -4.12
C SER A 52 -8.93 7.23 -4.86
N LEU A 53 -8.38 6.14 -4.32
CA LEU A 53 -7.17 5.48 -4.80
C LEU A 53 -7.45 4.72 -6.08
N LYS A 54 -6.59 4.93 -7.07
CA LYS A 54 -6.60 4.21 -8.34
C LYS A 54 -5.43 3.23 -8.43
N ILE A 55 -4.28 3.62 -7.87
CA ILE A 55 -3.07 2.79 -7.87
C ILE A 55 -2.48 2.72 -6.48
N LEU A 56 -2.26 1.50 -6.00
CA LEU A 56 -1.51 1.22 -4.78
C LEU A 56 -0.23 0.47 -5.12
N GLY A 57 0.91 1.12 -4.89
CA GLY A 57 2.22 0.54 -4.94
C GLY A 57 2.60 -0.06 -3.59
N ILE A 58 2.86 -1.36 -3.51
CA ILE A 58 3.33 -2.03 -2.28
C ILE A 58 4.44 -3.01 -2.62
N ASN A 59 5.37 -3.19 -1.71
CA ASN A 59 6.49 -4.11 -1.89
C ASN A 59 6.03 -5.57 -1.77
N LYS A 60 6.49 -6.47 -2.66
CA LYS A 60 6.20 -7.93 -2.58
C LYS A 60 6.87 -8.66 -1.43
N GLY A 61 7.99 -8.14 -0.92
CA GLY A 61 8.65 -8.72 0.23
C GLY A 61 10.01 -8.10 0.55
N TYR A 62 10.47 -8.33 1.78
CA TYR A 62 11.79 -7.89 2.22
C TYR A 62 12.87 -8.42 1.27
N MET A 63 13.67 -7.52 0.69
CA MET A 63 14.88 -7.84 -0.09
C MET A 63 14.67 -8.72 -1.34
N CYS A 64 13.51 -8.67 -2.02
CA CYS A 64 13.27 -9.47 -3.23
C CYS A 64 13.31 -11.01 -3.00
N GLU A 65 13.29 -11.49 -1.74
CA GLU A 65 13.43 -12.92 -1.40
C GLU A 65 12.09 -13.61 -1.11
N PHE A 66 11.04 -12.85 -0.82
CA PHE A 66 9.74 -13.36 -0.42
C PHE A 66 8.63 -12.74 -1.27
N ASP A 67 7.67 -13.57 -1.67
CA ASP A 67 6.42 -13.15 -2.32
C ASP A 67 5.33 -12.88 -1.27
N TRP A 68 4.25 -12.20 -1.68
CA TRP A 68 3.05 -12.05 -0.86
C TRP A 68 2.53 -13.40 -0.37
N THR A 69 2.20 -13.46 0.92
CA THR A 69 1.53 -14.58 1.56
C THR A 69 0.11 -14.75 1.04
N ASN A 70 -0.50 -15.92 1.26
CA ASN A 70 -1.90 -16.17 0.89
C ASN A 70 -2.88 -15.18 1.53
N ASP A 71 -2.61 -14.77 2.77
CA ASP A 71 -3.46 -13.82 3.50
C ASP A 71 -3.34 -12.41 2.89
N GLU A 72 -2.12 -11.99 2.52
CA GLU A 72 -1.91 -10.72 1.80
C GLU A 72 -2.57 -10.75 0.41
N LEU A 73 -2.50 -11.88 -0.30
CA LEU A 73 -3.15 -12.08 -1.59
C LEU A 73 -4.67 -11.96 -1.52
N GLU A 74 -5.30 -12.41 -0.43
CA GLU A 74 -6.74 -12.24 -0.21
C GLU A 74 -7.12 -10.75 -0.13
N ILE A 75 -6.36 -9.96 0.65
CA ILE A 75 -6.55 -8.50 0.75
C ILE A 75 -6.33 -7.84 -0.62
N ILE A 76 -5.26 -8.21 -1.33
CA ILE A 76 -4.91 -7.68 -2.65
C ILE A 76 -6.00 -7.96 -3.68
N ASN A 77 -6.57 -9.17 -3.68
CA ASN A 77 -7.65 -9.51 -4.59
C ASN A 77 -8.93 -8.71 -4.27
N SER A 78 -9.24 -8.52 -2.97
CA SER A 78 -10.35 -7.65 -2.57
C SER A 78 -10.18 -6.19 -3.03
N LEU A 79 -8.95 -5.67 -3.04
CA LEU A 79 -8.66 -4.34 -3.59
C LEU A 79 -8.81 -4.28 -5.11
N LYS A 80 -8.37 -5.32 -5.82
CA LYS A 80 -8.52 -5.42 -7.28
C LYS A 80 -10.00 -5.47 -7.69
N ASP A 81 -10.83 -6.18 -6.93
CA ASP A 81 -12.29 -6.22 -7.14
C ASP A 81 -12.93 -4.84 -6.98
N GLN A 82 -12.31 -3.94 -6.21
CA GLN A 82 -12.70 -2.54 -6.06
C GLN A 82 -12.10 -1.62 -7.14
N SER A 83 -11.57 -2.20 -8.23
CA SER A 83 -10.93 -1.48 -9.34
C SER A 83 -9.66 -0.70 -8.96
N ILE A 84 -8.99 -1.09 -7.87
CA ILE A 84 -7.69 -0.54 -7.49
C ILE A 84 -6.61 -1.37 -8.19
N ASN A 85 -5.75 -0.70 -8.95
CA ASN A 85 -4.60 -1.34 -9.56
C ASN A 85 -3.48 -1.50 -8.53
N ILE A 86 -3.08 -2.73 -8.27
CA ILE A 86 -1.96 -3.04 -7.38
C ILE A 86 -0.68 -3.13 -8.20
N PHE A 87 0.33 -2.37 -7.80
CA PHE A 87 1.65 -2.34 -8.43
C PHE A 87 2.72 -2.82 -7.44
N PRO A 88 3.46 -3.89 -7.72
CA PRO A 88 4.59 -4.30 -6.89
C PRO A 88 5.70 -3.23 -6.94
N SER A 89 5.98 -2.53 -5.84
CA SER A 89 6.92 -1.39 -5.86
C SER A 89 8.36 -1.81 -6.13
N ASP A 90 8.72 -3.03 -5.73
CA ASP A 90 9.99 -3.71 -5.99
C ASP A 90 10.24 -3.97 -7.49
N GLU A 91 9.23 -3.88 -8.36
CA GLU A 91 9.42 -3.92 -9.81
C GLU A 91 9.89 -2.56 -10.39
N LEU A 92 9.80 -1.45 -9.64
CA LEU A 92 10.28 -0.13 -10.06
C LEU A 92 11.76 0.06 -9.76
N ASP A 93 12.17 -0.35 -8.58
CA ASP A 93 13.55 -0.30 -8.14
C ASP A 93 14.12 -1.70 -8.39
N LYS A 94 14.64 -1.92 -9.60
CA LYS A 94 15.39 -3.13 -9.95
C LYS A 94 16.37 -3.44 -8.82
N CYS A 95 16.11 -4.51 -8.08
CA CYS A 95 17.15 -5.49 -7.83
C CYS A 95 17.84 -5.78 -9.20
#